data_AF-A0A524G2E9-F1
#
_entry.id   AF-A0A524G2E9-F1
#
_cell.length_a   1.000
_cell.length_b   1.000
_cell.length_c   1.000
_cell.angle_alpha   90.00
_cell.angle_beta   90.00
_cell.angle_gamma   90.00
#
_symmetry.space_group_name_H-M   'P 1'
#
loop_
_entity.id
_entity.type
_entity.pdbx_description
1 polymer ?
#
loop_
_entity_poly.entity_id
_entity_poly.type
_entity_poly.pdbx_seq_one_letter_code
_entity_poly.pdbx_strand_id
1 'polypeptide(L)'
;MSGEEDSDLEIYGTSPGVIAFFMILISLIVPLGVLPMNAFIVLGGYFGMNSDLLIYSLLWAYSPGFPLTIAIVPFFIIFNIWFTLPLTMFNIAYIWKIIRYYRGDCTRYSAIWVGMLSLTVPTVFALLTTGWLSPEGGLLIIGPIPIQFIVGLFFMYKIPGPEMTSPWRGDLVDRYWWTPKRPDWWD
;
A
#
# COMPACT_ATOMS: atom_id res chain seq x y z
N MET A 1 16.68 -16.74 -35.92
CA MET A 1 16.19 -17.43 -34.71
C MET A 1 14.70 -17.60 -34.91
N SER A 2 14.26 -18.79 -35.29
CA SER A 2 12.83 -19.13 -35.34
C SER A 2 12.33 -19.07 -33.90
N GLY A 3 11.33 -18.23 -33.64
CA GLY A 3 10.65 -18.15 -32.35
C GLY A 3 9.74 -19.35 -32.13
N GLU A 4 10.30 -20.55 -32.15
CA GLU A 4 9.61 -21.71 -31.58
C GLU A 4 9.60 -21.49 -30.07
N GLU A 5 8.42 -21.21 -29.52
CA GLU A 5 8.19 -21.24 -28.08
C GLU A 5 8.65 -22.61 -27.58
N ASP A 6 9.73 -22.61 -26.79
CA ASP A 6 10.33 -23.81 -26.22
C ASP A 6 9.23 -24.46 -25.34
N SER A 7 8.60 -25.54 -25.84
CA SER A 7 7.40 -26.16 -25.26
C SER A 7 7.59 -26.66 -23.83
N ASP A 8 8.84 -26.71 -23.40
CA ASP A 8 9.29 -27.30 -22.14
C ASP A 8 9.50 -26.26 -21.05
N LEU A 9 9.17 -24.99 -21.30
CA LEU A 9 9.23 -23.91 -20.31
C LEU A 9 7.92 -23.86 -19.50
N GLU A 10 8.02 -24.16 -18.21
CA GLU A 10 6.93 -23.97 -17.26
C GLU A 10 7.12 -22.68 -16.45
N ILE A 11 6.04 -21.95 -16.22
CA ILE A 11 6.05 -20.76 -15.35
C ILE A 11 5.93 -21.24 -13.91
N TYR A 12 7.02 -21.15 -13.14
CA TYR A 12 7.01 -21.40 -11.70
C TYR A 12 6.94 -20.08 -10.93
N GLY A 13 6.11 -20.04 -9.89
CA GLY A 13 5.98 -18.87 -9.01
C GLY A 13 4.57 -18.28 -8.99
N THR A 14 4.43 -17.10 -8.38
CA THR A 14 3.11 -16.47 -8.21
C THR A 14 2.80 -15.54 -9.37
N SER A 15 1.62 -15.68 -9.97
CA SER A 15 1.23 -14.80 -11.06
C SER A 15 1.07 -13.35 -10.55
N PRO A 16 1.48 -12.33 -11.34
CA PRO A 16 1.34 -10.93 -10.94
C PRO A 16 -0.12 -10.53 -10.68
N GLY A 17 -1.06 -11.20 -11.35
CA GLY A 17 -2.50 -10.99 -11.16
C GLY A 17 -2.99 -11.39 -9.76
N VAL A 18 -2.46 -12.47 -9.19
CA VAL A 18 -2.80 -12.89 -7.81
C VAL A 18 -2.28 -11.86 -6.81
N ILE A 19 -1.05 -11.37 -6.98
CA ILE A 19 -0.49 -10.30 -6.14
C ILE A 19 -1.34 -9.02 -6.26
N ALA A 20 -1.71 -8.63 -7.47
CA ALA A 20 -2.57 -7.47 -7.72
C ALA A 20 -3.91 -7.60 -7.00
N PHE A 21 -4.56 -8.76 -7.12
CA PHE A 21 -5.84 -9.04 -6.48
C PHE A 21 -5.77 -8.87 -4.96
N PHE A 22 -4.78 -9.47 -4.30
CA PHE A 22 -4.62 -9.31 -2.85
C PHE A 22 -4.31 -7.88 -2.43
N MET A 23 -3.42 -7.19 -3.16
CA MET A 23 -3.09 -5.80 -2.87
C MET A 23 -4.31 -4.87 -2.99
N ILE A 24 -5.15 -5.08 -4.01
CA ILE A 24 -6.39 -4.31 -4.20
C ILE A 24 -7.39 -4.64 -3.07
N LEU A 25 -7.56 -5.93 -2.75
CA LEU A 25 -8.46 -6.35 -1.67
C LEU A 25 -8.07 -5.75 -0.33
N ILE A 26 -6.76 -5.69 -0.04
CA ILE A 26 -6.21 -5.02 1.14
C ILE A 26 -6.58 -3.54 1.11
N SER A 27 -6.36 -2.81 0.01
CA SER A 27 -6.74 -1.40 -0.06
C SER A 27 -8.24 -1.15 0.13
N LEU A 28 -9.09 -2.11 -0.26
CA LEU A 28 -10.54 -1.99 -0.13
C LEU A 28 -11.05 -2.18 1.30
N ILE A 29 -10.42 -3.07 2.07
CA ILE A 29 -10.93 -3.54 3.36
C ILE A 29 -10.07 -3.07 4.53
N VAL A 30 -8.76 -2.93 4.35
CA VAL A 30 -7.85 -2.58 5.44
C VAL A 30 -7.90 -1.06 5.67
N PRO A 31 -7.78 -0.59 6.92
CA PRO A 31 -7.71 0.83 7.19
C PRO A 31 -6.46 1.43 6.53
N LEU A 32 -6.68 2.45 5.71
CA LEU A 32 -5.66 3.12 4.91
C LEU A 32 -5.07 4.34 5.62
N GLY A 33 -5.80 4.94 6.55
CA GLY A 33 -5.35 6.13 7.23
C GLY A 33 -6.21 6.51 8.41
N VAL A 34 -5.70 7.48 9.17
CA VAL A 34 -6.39 8.12 10.28
C VAL A 34 -6.46 9.62 10.00
N LEU A 35 -7.64 10.20 10.20
CA LEU A 35 -7.91 11.63 10.09
C LEU A 35 -8.66 12.07 11.35
N PRO A 36 -8.29 13.15 12.04
CA PRO A 36 -9.11 13.71 13.09
C PRO A 36 -10.31 14.42 12.47
N MET A 37 -11.47 14.25 13.08
CA MET A 37 -12.71 14.89 12.61
C MET A 37 -12.57 16.41 12.49
N ASN A 38 -11.79 17.02 13.38
CA ASN A 38 -11.55 18.47 13.42
C ASN A 38 -10.90 18.99 12.14
N ALA A 39 -10.10 18.17 11.43
CA ALA A 39 -9.50 18.56 10.16
C ALA A 39 -10.57 18.88 9.09
N PHE A 40 -11.76 18.27 9.19
CA PHE A 40 -12.89 18.54 8.30
C PHE A 40 -13.66 19.79 8.71
N ILE A 41 -13.66 20.14 10.01
CA ILE A 41 -14.44 21.26 10.56
C ILE A 41 -13.65 22.58 10.52
N VAL A 42 -12.31 22.55 10.54
CA VAL A 42 -11.44 23.74 10.41
C VAL A 42 -11.66 24.49 9.09
N LEU A 43 -12.09 23.82 8.00
CA LEU A 43 -12.49 24.48 6.75
C LEU A 43 -13.94 25.03 6.78
N GLY A 44 -14.76 24.63 7.75
CA GLY A 44 -16.17 25.00 7.90
C GLY A 44 -16.47 25.94 9.08
N GLY A 45 -15.45 26.38 9.84
CA GLY A 45 -15.58 27.44 10.85
C GLY A 45 -16.16 27.05 12.21
N TYR A 46 -16.41 25.77 12.49
CA TYR A 46 -16.87 25.32 13.82
C TYR A 46 -15.68 24.80 14.65
N PHE A 47 -15.11 25.68 15.48
CA PHE A 47 -14.16 25.26 16.52
C PHE A 47 -14.94 24.70 17.72
N GLY A 48 -14.81 23.40 18.00
CA GLY A 48 -15.54 22.78 19.10
C GLY A 48 -15.11 21.34 19.39
N MET A 49 -14.21 21.21 20.36
CA MET A 49 -13.97 20.08 21.27
C MET A 49 -14.68 18.75 20.96
N ASN A 50 -14.11 17.94 20.07
CA ASN A 50 -14.04 16.47 20.15
C ASN A 50 -13.12 15.99 19.03
N SER A 51 -11.83 15.78 19.34
CA SER A 51 -10.87 15.22 18.40
C SER A 51 -11.09 13.72 18.22
N ASP A 52 -12.25 13.35 17.69
CA ASP A 52 -12.52 11.96 17.36
C ASP A 52 -11.69 11.55 16.15
N LEU A 53 -11.09 10.36 16.25
CA LEU A 53 -10.30 9.78 15.18
C LEU A 53 -11.23 9.07 14.19
N LEU A 54 -11.21 9.54 12.94
CA LEU A 54 -11.78 8.85 11.80
C LEU A 54 -10.73 7.89 11.23
N ILE A 55 -10.98 6.60 11.37
CA ILE A 55 -10.23 5.55 10.67
C ILE A 55 -10.98 5.29 9.37
N TYR A 56 -10.29 5.32 8.23
CA TYR A 56 -10.94 5.11 6.94
C TYR A 56 -10.24 4.04 6.10
N SER A 57 -11.04 3.38 5.28
CA SER A 57 -10.64 2.52 4.16
C SER A 57 -11.34 3.04 2.88
N LEU A 58 -11.18 2.36 1.75
CA LEU A 58 -11.92 2.72 0.53
C LEU A 58 -13.42 2.41 0.64
N LEU A 59 -13.82 1.35 1.35
CA LEU A 59 -15.21 0.91 1.43
C LEU A 59 -15.93 1.25 2.73
N TRP A 60 -15.20 1.51 3.82
CA TRP A 60 -15.77 1.82 5.13
C TRP A 60 -14.98 2.92 5.84
N ALA A 61 -15.64 3.61 6.75
CA ALA A 61 -15.01 4.50 7.71
C ALA A 61 -15.62 4.27 9.09
N TYR A 62 -14.79 4.47 10.12
CA TYR A 62 -15.15 4.31 11.52
C TYR A 62 -14.82 5.59 12.27
N SER A 63 -15.79 6.11 13.02
CA SER A 63 -15.59 7.19 13.99
C SER A 63 -16.49 6.97 15.20
N PRO A 64 -15.93 6.91 16.42
CA PRO A 64 -16.72 6.69 17.63
C PRO A 64 -17.68 7.83 17.95
N GLY A 65 -17.39 9.05 17.47
CA GLY A 65 -18.23 10.23 17.67
C GLY A 65 -19.41 10.36 16.72
N PHE A 66 -19.57 9.45 15.76
CA PHE A 66 -20.61 9.54 14.74
C PHE A 66 -21.86 8.72 15.12
N PRO A 67 -23.09 9.20 14.84
CA PRO A 67 -24.33 8.43 15.05
C PRO A 67 -24.34 7.09 14.32
N LEU A 68 -23.60 6.99 13.22
CA LEU A 68 -23.28 5.74 12.52
C LEU A 68 -21.79 5.46 12.71
N THR A 69 -21.48 4.74 13.78
CA THR A 69 -20.10 4.43 14.20
C THR A 69 -19.30 3.73 13.09
N ILE A 70 -19.96 2.91 12.27
CA ILE A 70 -19.42 2.35 11.03
C ILE A 70 -20.33 2.78 9.89
N ALA A 71 -19.77 3.51 8.93
CA ALA A 71 -20.48 3.91 7.72
C ALA A 71 -19.86 3.23 6.51
N ILE A 72 -20.70 2.59 5.69
CA ILE A 72 -20.35 2.24 4.31
C ILE A 72 -20.34 3.58 3.56
N VAL A 73 -19.23 3.86 2.86
CA VAL A 73 -18.79 5.24 2.56
C VAL A 73 -19.49 5.97 1.39
N PRO A 74 -20.47 5.47 0.60
CA PRO A 74 -20.98 6.21 -0.56
C PRO A 74 -21.42 7.66 -0.26
N PHE A 75 -22.00 7.92 0.92
CA PHE A 75 -22.47 9.27 1.29
C PHE A 75 -21.37 10.18 1.85
N PHE A 76 -20.36 9.62 2.53
CA PHE A 76 -19.27 10.38 3.14
C PHE A 76 -18.14 10.69 2.14
N ILE A 77 -17.97 9.81 1.13
CA ILE A 77 -17.01 9.98 0.04
C ILE A 77 -17.34 11.23 -0.78
N ILE A 78 -18.60 11.49 -1.15
CA ILE A 78 -18.90 12.54 -2.14
C ILE A 78 -18.38 13.92 -1.71
N PHE A 79 -18.52 14.28 -0.43
CA PHE A 79 -18.02 15.55 0.09
C PHE A 79 -16.51 15.57 0.32
N ASN A 80 -15.89 14.41 0.58
CA ASN A 80 -14.48 14.30 1.01
C ASN A 80 -13.58 13.65 -0.03
N ILE A 81 -14.11 13.35 -1.22
CA ILE A 81 -13.43 12.63 -2.29
C ILE A 81 -12.14 13.33 -2.69
N TRP A 82 -12.12 14.66 -2.59
CA TRP A 82 -10.97 15.50 -2.92
C TRP A 82 -9.77 15.30 -2.00
N PHE A 83 -10.01 14.96 -0.73
CA PHE A 83 -8.92 14.64 0.20
C PHE A 83 -8.50 13.17 0.06
N THR A 84 -9.45 12.26 -0.12
CA THR A 84 -9.15 10.82 -0.18
C THR A 84 -8.61 10.36 -1.54
N LEU A 85 -8.93 11.06 -2.65
CA LEU A 85 -8.45 10.71 -4.00
C LEU A 85 -6.93 10.78 -4.12
N PRO A 86 -6.25 11.89 -3.76
CA PRO A 86 -4.79 11.96 -3.85
C PRO A 86 -4.11 10.86 -3.03
N LEU A 87 -4.60 10.64 -1.80
CA LEU A 87 -4.14 9.57 -0.90
C LEU A 87 -4.27 8.17 -1.55
N THR A 88 -5.42 7.88 -2.14
CA THR A 88 -5.69 6.57 -2.76
C THR A 88 -4.95 6.39 -4.08
N MET A 89 -4.69 7.47 -4.84
CA MET A 89 -3.86 7.44 -6.05
C MET A 89 -2.44 6.97 -5.76
N PHE A 90 -1.83 7.41 -4.66
CA PHE A 90 -0.50 6.94 -4.26
C PHE A 90 -0.47 5.45 -3.92
N ASN A 91 -1.51 4.97 -3.23
CA ASN A 91 -1.67 3.55 -2.95
C ASN A 91 -1.81 2.73 -4.24
N ILE A 92 -2.62 3.19 -5.20
CA ILE A 92 -2.76 2.54 -6.52
C ILE A 92 -1.42 2.54 -7.27
N ALA A 93 -0.68 3.66 -7.25
CA ALA A 93 0.64 3.76 -7.87
C ALA A 93 1.64 2.75 -7.27
N TYR A 94 1.58 2.54 -5.94
CA TYR A 94 2.38 1.52 -5.28
C TYR A 94 2.00 0.10 -5.69
N ILE A 95 0.71 -0.23 -5.76
CA ILE A 95 0.23 -1.53 -6.28
C ILE A 95 0.75 -1.77 -7.69
N TRP A 96 0.61 -0.76 -8.56
CA TRP A 96 1.08 -0.85 -9.94
C TRP A 96 2.58 -1.12 -10.02
N LYS A 97 3.39 -0.48 -9.17
CA LYS A 97 4.83 -0.74 -9.09
C LYS A 97 5.19 -2.13 -8.60
N ILE A 98 4.44 -2.68 -7.64
CA ILE A 98 4.62 -4.09 -7.24
C ILE A 98 4.32 -5.01 -8.41
N ILE A 99 3.23 -4.77 -9.15
CA ILE A 99 2.89 -5.60 -10.32
C ILE A 99 4.02 -5.57 -11.35
N ARG A 100 4.58 -4.38 -11.63
CA ARG A 100 5.73 -4.23 -12.53
C ARG A 100 6.97 -4.96 -12.02
N TYR A 101 7.19 -4.98 -10.70
CA TYR A 101 8.28 -5.76 -10.10
C TYR A 101 8.08 -7.26 -10.36
N TYR A 102 6.87 -7.78 -10.15
CA TYR A 102 6.55 -9.19 -10.45
C TYR A 102 6.55 -9.53 -11.95
N ARG A 103 6.50 -8.53 -12.84
CA ARG A 103 6.68 -8.71 -14.28
C ARG A 103 8.14 -8.62 -14.73
N GLY A 104 9.07 -8.28 -13.83
CA GLY A 104 10.47 -8.01 -14.18
C GLY A 104 10.71 -6.63 -14.81
N ASP A 105 9.68 -5.78 -14.93
CA ASP A 105 9.78 -4.45 -15.54
C ASP A 105 10.49 -3.42 -14.65
N CYS A 106 10.59 -3.67 -13.34
CA CYS A 106 11.25 -2.75 -12.42
C CYS A 106 11.99 -3.45 -11.28
N THR A 107 12.99 -2.78 -10.74
CA THR A 107 13.78 -3.27 -9.61
C THR A 107 12.99 -3.21 -8.30
N ARG A 108 13.36 -4.08 -7.34
CA ARG A 108 12.80 -4.07 -5.99
C ARG A 108 12.92 -2.70 -5.33
N TYR A 109 14.09 -2.05 -5.46
CA TYR A 109 14.32 -0.72 -4.89
C TYR A 109 13.36 0.32 -5.46
N SER A 110 13.05 0.29 -6.75
CA SER A 110 12.08 1.21 -7.35
C SER A 110 10.69 1.06 -6.70
N ALA A 111 10.23 -0.18 -6.50
CA ALA A 111 8.95 -0.43 -5.84
C ALA A 111 8.96 0.05 -4.38
N ILE A 112 10.05 -0.18 -3.64
CA ILE A 112 10.21 0.29 -2.26
C ILE A 112 10.16 1.82 -2.20
N TRP A 113 10.86 2.54 -3.09
CA TRP A 113 10.83 4.00 -3.15
C TRP A 113 9.43 4.54 -3.40
N VAL A 114 8.66 3.95 -4.32
CA VAL A 114 7.27 4.37 -4.55
C VAL A 114 6.40 4.06 -3.33
N GLY A 115 6.62 2.94 -2.64
CA GLY A 115 5.93 2.64 -1.40
C GLY A 115 6.24 3.65 -0.28
N MET A 116 7.50 4.05 -0.15
CA MET A 116 7.86 5.11 0.79
C MET A 116 7.20 6.44 0.42
N LEU A 117 7.17 6.80 -0.87
CA LEU A 117 6.46 7.99 -1.34
C LEU A 117 4.97 7.94 -1.05
N SER A 118 4.33 6.76 -1.15
CA SER A 118 2.91 6.62 -0.80
C SER A 118 2.61 6.84 0.68
N LEU A 119 3.61 6.76 1.54
CA LEU A 119 3.48 7.09 2.96
C LEU A 119 3.90 8.54 3.24
N THR A 120 5.06 8.95 2.74
CA THR A 120 5.65 10.26 3.07
C THR A 120 4.87 11.40 2.46
N VAL A 121 4.47 11.30 1.19
CA VAL A 121 3.78 12.40 0.50
C VAL A 121 2.45 12.72 1.19
N PRO A 122 1.56 11.75 1.46
CA PRO A 122 0.31 12.10 2.13
C PRO A 122 0.49 12.53 3.58
N THR A 123 1.48 12.00 4.29
CA THR A 123 1.83 12.48 5.64
C THR A 123 2.27 13.93 5.62
N VAL A 124 3.15 14.32 4.68
CA VAL A 124 3.61 15.70 4.54
C VAL A 124 2.46 16.62 4.15
N PHE A 125 1.63 16.23 3.19
CA PHE A 125 0.44 17.00 2.82
C PHE A 125 -0.49 17.22 4.00
N ALA A 126 -0.72 16.18 4.80
CA ALA A 126 -1.54 16.28 5.99
C ALA A 126 -0.93 17.22 7.03
N LEU A 127 0.37 17.10 7.32
CA LEU A 127 1.06 18.00 8.26
C LEU A 127 1.01 19.47 7.80
N LEU A 128 1.08 19.71 6.49
CA LEU A 128 0.95 21.06 5.91
C LEU A 128 -0.47 21.62 6.06
N THR A 129 -1.50 20.81 5.86
CA THR A 129 -2.90 21.27 5.91
C THR A 129 -3.45 21.40 7.33
N THR A 130 -3.02 20.54 8.26
CA THR A 130 -3.55 20.55 9.65
C THR A 130 -2.66 21.24 10.65
N GLY A 131 -1.56 21.82 10.17
CA GLY A 131 -0.91 22.92 10.84
C GLY A 131 0.11 22.48 11.88
N TRP A 132 1.37 22.41 11.45
CA TRP A 132 2.46 22.98 12.24
C TRP A 132 2.30 24.51 12.43
N LEU A 133 1.45 25.14 11.62
CA LEU A 133 1.18 26.58 11.53
C LEU A 133 -0.13 27.04 12.21
N SER A 134 -0.92 26.13 12.81
CA SER A 134 -2.11 26.54 13.57
C SER A 134 -1.71 26.88 15.00
N PRO A 135 -1.79 28.15 15.44
CA PRO A 135 -1.33 28.57 16.76
C PRO A 135 -2.14 27.99 17.93
N GLU A 136 -3.27 27.31 17.67
CA GLU A 136 -4.15 26.75 18.70
C GLU A 136 -3.94 25.25 19.00
N GLY A 137 -2.90 24.63 18.42
CA GLY A 137 -2.14 23.57 19.08
C GLY A 137 -2.91 22.32 19.55
N GLY A 138 -3.52 21.59 18.63
CA GLY A 138 -3.77 20.16 18.80
C GLY A 138 -2.79 19.38 17.91
N LEU A 139 -1.98 18.48 18.48
CA LEU A 139 -1.23 17.50 17.69
C LEU A 139 -2.22 16.55 17.02
N LEU A 140 -2.63 16.91 15.81
CA LEU A 140 -3.54 16.15 14.98
C LEU A 140 -2.73 15.09 14.23
N ILE A 141 -2.77 13.85 14.74
CA ILE A 141 -2.15 12.72 14.05
C ILE A 141 -2.98 12.43 12.81
N ILE A 142 -2.44 12.82 11.66
CA ILE A 142 -2.95 12.45 10.36
C ILE A 142 -1.87 11.70 9.63
N GLY A 143 -2.22 10.53 9.15
CA GLY A 143 -1.29 9.80 8.32
C GLY A 143 -1.91 8.57 7.68
N PRO A 144 -1.33 8.13 6.57
CA PRO A 144 -1.59 6.81 6.04
C PRO A 144 -1.10 5.76 7.03
N ILE A 145 -1.88 4.70 7.21
CA ILE A 145 -1.48 3.52 7.97
C ILE A 145 -0.62 2.66 7.05
N PRO A 146 0.62 2.30 7.42
CA PRO A 146 1.57 1.66 6.51
C PRO A 146 1.30 0.18 6.22
N ILE A 147 0.09 -0.33 6.47
CA ILE A 147 -0.22 -1.75 6.29
C ILE A 147 -0.02 -2.16 4.84
N GLN A 148 -0.50 -1.36 3.88
CA GLN A 148 -0.34 -1.68 2.47
C GLN A 148 1.13 -1.76 2.05
N PHE A 149 1.97 -0.86 2.56
CA PHE A 149 3.42 -0.87 2.34
C PHE A 149 4.08 -2.11 2.97
N ILE A 150 3.72 -2.45 4.21
CA ILE A 150 4.26 -3.61 4.92
C ILE A 150 3.90 -4.91 4.18
N VAL A 151 2.64 -5.04 3.74
CA VAL A 151 2.22 -6.24 2.97
C VAL A 151 2.90 -6.29 1.61
N GLY A 152 3.04 -5.16 0.93
CA GLY A 152 3.76 -5.10 -0.33
C GLY A 152 5.24 -5.50 -0.19
N LEU A 153 5.91 -5.05 0.87
CA LEU A 153 7.25 -5.53 1.24
C LEU A 153 7.25 -7.03 1.52
N PHE A 154 6.31 -7.51 2.33
CA PHE A 154 6.21 -8.94 2.66
C PHE A 154 6.11 -9.79 1.39
N PHE A 155 5.24 -9.42 0.45
CA PHE A 155 5.16 -10.09 -0.85
C PHE A 155 6.50 -10.09 -1.58
N MET A 156 7.11 -8.91 -1.78
CA MET A 156 8.37 -8.82 -2.52
C MET A 156 9.54 -9.63 -1.93
N TYR A 157 9.56 -9.83 -0.61
CA TYR A 157 10.63 -10.57 0.09
C TYR A 157 10.34 -12.05 0.31
N LYS A 158 9.07 -12.44 0.44
CA LYS A 158 8.69 -13.83 0.79
C LYS A 158 8.07 -14.60 -0.36
N ILE A 159 7.44 -13.92 -1.32
CA ILE A 159 6.76 -14.57 -2.43
C ILE A 159 7.59 -14.41 -3.70
N PRO A 160 8.14 -15.51 -4.25
CA PRO A 160 8.91 -15.45 -5.48
C PRO A 160 8.04 -15.02 -6.66
N GLY A 161 8.66 -14.27 -7.58
CA GLY A 161 8.03 -13.89 -8.83
C GLY A 161 7.86 -15.07 -9.79
N PRO A 162 7.11 -14.88 -10.88
CA PRO A 162 7.04 -15.86 -11.96
C PRO A 162 8.40 -15.94 -12.66
N GLU A 163 9.04 -17.10 -12.58
CA GLU A 163 10.28 -17.42 -13.27
C GLU A 163 10.00 -18.54 -14.28
N MET A 164 10.50 -18.40 -15.52
CA MET A 164 10.46 -19.47 -16.50
C MET A 164 11.52 -20.50 -16.13
N THR A 165 11.12 -21.74 -15.86
CA THR A 165 12.03 -22.83 -15.53
C THR A 165 11.72 -24.03 -16.43
N SER A 166 12.75 -24.73 -16.91
CA SER A 166 12.57 -26.01 -17.62
C SER A 166 12.65 -27.16 -16.61
N PRO A 167 11.54 -27.87 -16.30
CA PRO A 167 11.56 -28.95 -15.32
C PRO A 167 12.37 -30.16 -15.78
N TRP A 168 12.51 -30.34 -17.10
CA TRP A 168 12.95 -31.60 -17.72
C TRP A 168 14.43 -31.65 -18.07
N ARG A 169 15.14 -30.51 -18.04
CA ARG A 169 16.60 -30.49 -18.30
C ARG A 169 17.45 -30.95 -17.12
N GLY A 170 16.86 -31.26 -15.97
CA GLY A 170 17.63 -31.71 -14.80
C GLY A 170 18.54 -30.63 -14.21
N ASP A 171 18.49 -29.40 -14.74
CA ASP A 171 19.03 -28.22 -14.09
C ASP A 171 18.16 -27.98 -12.86
N LEU A 172 18.59 -28.54 -11.73
CA LEU A 172 18.25 -28.01 -10.42
C LEU A 172 18.52 -26.51 -10.51
N VAL A 173 17.48 -25.71 -10.71
CA VAL A 173 17.61 -24.25 -10.75
C VAL A 173 18.38 -23.88 -9.50
N ASP A 174 19.64 -23.49 -9.68
CA ASP A 174 20.60 -23.32 -8.60
C ASP A 174 20.17 -22.08 -7.81
N ARG A 175 19.24 -22.26 -6.87
CA ARG A 175 18.66 -21.17 -6.06
C ARG A 175 19.68 -20.54 -5.10
N TYR A 176 20.93 -21.00 -5.16
CA TYR A 176 22.03 -20.66 -4.26
C TYR A 176 22.51 -19.22 -4.41
N TRP A 177 22.23 -18.55 -5.54
CA TRP A 177 22.66 -17.17 -5.73
C TRP A 177 21.76 -16.12 -5.06
N TRP A 178 20.52 -16.47 -4.68
CA TRP A 178 19.61 -15.57 -3.94
C TRP A 178 19.24 -16.08 -2.53
N THR A 179 19.56 -17.33 -2.18
CA THR A 179 19.51 -17.75 -0.79
C THR A 179 20.74 -17.16 -0.10
N PRO A 180 20.59 -16.20 0.84
CA PRO A 180 21.73 -15.72 1.60
C PRO A 180 22.33 -16.94 2.30
N LYS A 181 23.57 -17.27 1.96
CA LYS A 181 24.32 -18.33 2.66
C LYS A 181 24.27 -17.97 4.14
N ARG A 182 23.77 -18.88 4.98
CA ARG A 182 23.97 -18.74 6.43
C ARG A 182 25.47 -18.56 6.65
N PRO A 183 25.89 -17.53 7.39
CA PRO A 183 27.29 -17.40 7.72
C PRO A 183 27.74 -18.64 8.48
N ASP A 184 28.93 -19.11 8.14
CA ASP A 184 29.62 -20.30 8.65
C ASP A 184 29.90 -20.29 10.16
N TRP A 185 29.57 -19.22 10.86
CA TRP A 185 29.76 -19.04 12.31
C TRP A 185 28.49 -19.29 13.15
N TRP A 186 27.47 -19.95 12.59
CA TRP A 186 26.20 -20.28 13.26
C TRP A 186 26.06 -21.74 13.74
N ASP A 187 27.11 -22.54 13.60
CA ASP A 187 27.24 -23.88 14.22
C ASP A 187 28.24 -23.84 15.38
#